data_AF-A0A0C9Z7G2-F1
#
_entry.id   AF-A0A0C9Z7G2-F1
#
_cell.length_a   1.000
_cell.length_b   1.000
_cell.length_c   1.000
_cell.angle_alpha   90.00
_cell.angle_beta   90.00
_cell.angle_gamma   90.00
#
_symmetry.space_group_name_H-M   'P 1'
#
loop_
_entity.id
_entity.type
_entity.pdbx_description
1 polymer ?
#
loop_
_entity_poly.entity_id
_entity_poly.type
_entity_poly.pdbx_seq_one_letter_code
_entity_poly.pdbx_strand_id
1 'polypeptide(L)'
;KKTFDVFEESGIFIATCQHRFVLLAFFSSTNSIRAKYPLAMINCLAATYGLNGTCAYDIGCTFANTVSTSSIGPRIRVLGLHFMVSAFHGHAHNRLCQLGWHPMYIEGTGNMEGEGCEHVFSAFNELARSTRHATRFHQHQAIEQHIAFWNQDKYEALSMYRSY
;
A
#
# COMPACT_ATOMS: atom_id res chain seq x y z
N LYS A 1 -1.55 38.93 11.31
CA LYS A 1 -0.73 37.71 11.45
C LYS A 1 -1.31 36.63 10.53
N LYS A 2 -0.76 36.45 9.32
CA LYS A 2 -1.10 35.30 8.47
C LYS A 2 -0.35 34.10 9.03
N THR A 3 -1.08 33.11 9.52
CA THR A 3 -0.55 31.79 9.86
C THR A 3 -0.01 31.15 8.59
N PHE A 4 1.17 30.57 8.68
CA PHE A 4 1.89 29.95 7.59
C PHE A 4 1.12 28.71 7.05
N ASP A 5 0.62 28.79 5.81
CA ASP A 5 0.17 27.62 4.99
C ASP A 5 1.33 26.68 4.60
N VAL A 6 2.41 26.64 5.38
CA VAL A 6 3.68 26.00 5.03
C VAL A 6 3.69 24.48 5.34
N PHE A 7 2.54 23.90 5.67
CA PHE A 7 2.43 22.50 6.14
C PHE A 7 1.42 21.65 5.37
N GLU A 8 1.08 21.97 4.11
CA GLU A 8 0.10 21.20 3.31
C GLU A 8 0.71 20.06 2.47
N GLU A 9 1.65 19.30 3.04
CA GLU A 9 2.07 18.01 2.49
C GLU A 9 1.62 16.91 3.45
N SER A 10 0.53 16.23 3.12
CA SER A 10 -0.32 15.62 4.15
C SER A 10 -0.65 14.14 3.95
N GLY A 11 -0.02 13.45 2.99
CA GLY A 11 -0.17 11.99 2.90
C GLY A 11 0.88 11.31 2.04
N ILE A 12 1.36 10.16 2.51
CA ILE A 12 2.12 9.20 1.72
C ILE A 12 1.20 8.03 1.37
N PHE A 13 1.28 7.56 0.13
CA PHE A 13 0.62 6.34 -0.31
C PHE A 13 1.68 5.32 -0.70
N ILE A 14 1.70 4.17 -0.06
CA ILE A 14 2.72 3.12 -0.27
C ILE A 14 2.07 1.84 -0.76
N ALA A 15 2.87 0.99 -1.40
CA ALA A 15 2.53 -0.38 -1.70
C ALA A 15 3.63 -1.28 -1.17
N THR A 16 3.23 -2.36 -0.52
CA THR A 16 4.15 -3.33 0.06
C THR A 16 3.93 -4.72 -0.56
N CYS A 17 4.97 -5.55 -0.55
CA CYS A 17 4.82 -6.97 -0.87
C CYS A 17 4.40 -7.78 0.37
N GLN A 18 4.11 -9.07 0.20
CA GLN A 18 3.79 -9.98 1.30
C GLN A 18 4.88 -10.09 2.38
N HIS A 19 6.15 -9.83 2.02
CA HIS A 19 7.27 -9.81 2.97
C HIS A 19 7.49 -8.42 3.60
N ARG A 20 6.53 -7.50 3.42
CA ARG A 20 6.51 -6.13 3.96
C ARG A 20 7.62 -5.20 3.45
N PHE A 21 8.28 -5.51 2.33
CA PHE A 21 9.09 -4.52 1.61
C PHE A 21 8.19 -3.45 1.01
N VAL A 22 8.57 -2.19 1.16
CA VAL A 22 7.98 -1.07 0.42
C VAL A 22 8.47 -1.16 -1.02
N LEU A 23 7.55 -1.38 -1.95
CA LEU A 23 7.81 -1.50 -3.38
C LEU A 23 7.71 -0.16 -4.10
N LEU A 24 6.72 0.65 -3.71
CA LEU A 24 6.46 1.96 -4.27
C LEU A 24 5.97 2.89 -3.15
N ALA A 25 6.31 4.17 -3.27
CA ALA A 25 5.85 5.22 -2.38
C ALA A 25 5.55 6.49 -3.21
N PHE A 26 4.40 7.10 -2.96
CA PHE A 26 3.99 8.36 -3.59
C PHE A 26 3.65 9.39 -2.53
N PHE A 27 4.22 10.57 -2.68
CA PHE A 27 3.88 11.74 -1.87
C PHE A 27 2.70 12.47 -2.50
N SER A 28 1.65 12.70 -1.71
CA SER A 28 0.53 13.54 -2.11
C SER A 28 0.84 14.99 -1.75
N SER A 29 0.88 15.85 -2.77
CA SER A 29 0.96 17.31 -2.61
C SER A 29 -0.41 17.95 -2.30
N THR A 30 -1.42 17.13 -1.96
CA THR A 30 -2.79 17.57 -1.66
C THR A 30 -3.29 16.87 -0.40
N ASN A 31 -4.15 17.54 0.37
CA ASN A 31 -4.83 17.03 1.58
C ASN A 31 -5.69 15.77 1.41
N SER A 32 -5.70 15.14 0.22
CA SER A 32 -6.34 13.85 0.01
C SER A 32 -5.58 12.96 -0.97
N ILE A 33 -5.53 11.67 -0.63
CA ILE A 33 -5.09 10.62 -1.54
C ILE A 33 -6.22 10.36 -2.53
N ARG A 34 -6.06 10.87 -3.74
CA ARG A 34 -7.01 10.65 -4.85
C ARG A 34 -6.80 9.27 -5.47
N ALA A 35 -7.86 8.70 -6.04
CA ALA A 35 -7.83 7.38 -6.70
C ALA A 35 -6.74 7.22 -7.78
N LYS A 36 -6.21 8.32 -8.33
CA LYS A 36 -5.08 8.32 -9.27
C LYS A 36 -3.81 7.62 -8.71
N TYR A 37 -3.55 7.73 -7.41
CA TYR A 37 -2.35 7.15 -6.79
C TYR A 37 -2.40 5.61 -6.75
N PRO A 38 -3.43 4.98 -6.17
CA PRO A 38 -3.56 3.53 -6.22
C PRO A 38 -3.69 3.01 -7.66
N LEU A 39 -4.38 3.72 -8.57
CA LEU A 39 -4.42 3.32 -9.99
C LEU A 39 -3.03 3.32 -10.64
N ALA A 40 -2.23 4.36 -10.42
CA ALA A 40 -0.86 4.43 -10.94
C ALA A 40 0.03 3.32 -10.37
N MET A 41 -0.07 3.05 -9.07
CA MET A 41 0.64 1.96 -8.41
C MET A 41 0.30 0.61 -9.01
N ILE A 42 -0.99 0.29 -9.12
CA ILE A 42 -1.44 -0.98 -9.70
C ILE A 42 -0.93 -1.11 -11.13
N ASN A 43 -1.01 -0.07 -11.95
CA ASN A 43 -0.50 -0.12 -13.32
C ASN A 43 1.01 -0.38 -13.38
N CYS A 44 1.77 0.21 -12.46
CA CYS A 44 3.21 0.00 -12.36
C CYS A 44 3.53 -1.43 -11.91
N LEU A 45 2.97 -1.88 -10.80
CA LEU A 45 3.22 -3.21 -10.23
C LEU A 45 2.75 -4.32 -11.18
N ALA A 46 1.60 -4.16 -11.82
CA ALA A 46 1.09 -5.11 -12.79
C ALA A 46 1.98 -5.21 -14.05
N ALA A 47 2.73 -4.16 -14.39
CA ALA A 47 3.74 -4.21 -15.43
C ALA A 47 4.97 -5.03 -15.04
N THR A 48 5.28 -5.08 -13.75
CA THR A 48 6.49 -5.70 -13.22
C THR A 48 6.31 -7.18 -12.86
N TYR A 49 5.21 -7.54 -12.19
CA TYR A 49 5.06 -8.87 -11.56
C TYR A 49 4.28 -9.90 -12.39
N GLY A 50 3.61 -9.51 -13.47
CA GLY A 50 3.00 -10.44 -14.42
C GLY A 50 1.60 -10.94 -14.05
N LEU A 51 1.31 -12.20 -14.38
CA LEU A 51 -0.03 -12.80 -14.32
C LEU A 51 -0.42 -13.26 -12.90
N ASN A 52 -1.74 -13.29 -12.64
CA ASN A 52 -2.39 -13.91 -11.49
C ASN A 52 -1.92 -13.40 -10.12
N GLY A 53 -1.58 -12.10 -10.03
CA GLY A 53 -1.28 -11.46 -8.75
C GLY A 53 -2.53 -11.17 -7.90
N THR A 54 -2.32 -10.91 -6.60
CA THR A 54 -3.36 -10.43 -5.69
C THR A 54 -2.91 -9.15 -5.00
N CYS A 55 -3.82 -8.19 -4.85
CA CYS A 55 -3.57 -6.93 -4.14
C CYS A 55 -4.58 -6.75 -3.00
N ALA A 56 -4.06 -6.56 -1.78
CA ALA A 56 -4.86 -6.14 -0.64
C ALA A 56 -5.01 -4.62 -0.61
N TYR A 57 -6.21 -4.16 -0.30
CA TYR A 57 -6.48 -2.77 0.03
C TYR A 57 -7.73 -2.70 0.91
N ASP A 58 -7.79 -1.82 1.90
CA ASP A 58 -8.93 -1.70 2.83
C ASP A 58 -10.27 -1.55 2.10
N ILE A 59 -10.23 -0.81 0.98
CA ILE A 59 -11.38 -0.60 0.10
C ILE A 59 -11.31 -1.46 -1.16
N GLY A 60 -10.60 -2.59 -1.14
CA GLY A 60 -10.35 -3.47 -2.29
C GLY A 60 -11.62 -3.86 -3.02
N CYS A 61 -12.71 -4.13 -2.30
CA CYS A 61 -14.01 -4.49 -2.87
C CYS A 61 -14.64 -3.38 -3.73
N THR A 62 -14.48 -2.11 -3.36
CA THR A 62 -14.98 -0.97 -4.15
C THR A 62 -13.94 -0.50 -5.17
N PHE A 63 -12.66 -0.60 -4.82
CA PHE A 63 -11.55 -0.23 -5.68
C PHE A 63 -11.44 -1.13 -6.91
N ALA A 64 -11.81 -2.42 -6.80
CA ALA A 64 -11.93 -3.30 -7.95
C ALA A 64 -12.84 -2.73 -9.06
N ASN A 65 -13.95 -2.09 -8.68
CA ASN A 65 -14.85 -1.41 -9.63
C ASN A 65 -14.19 -0.16 -10.23
N THR A 66 -13.40 0.56 -9.44
CA THR A 66 -12.65 1.73 -9.94
C THR A 66 -11.60 1.29 -10.97
N VAL A 67 -10.89 0.19 -10.71
CA VAL A 67 -9.90 -0.36 -11.65
C VAL A 67 -10.58 -0.87 -12.91
N SER A 68 -11.68 -1.62 -12.79
CA SER A 68 -12.36 -2.23 -13.94
C SER A 68 -12.93 -1.21 -14.93
N THR A 69 -13.34 -0.04 -14.43
CA THR A 69 -13.89 1.09 -15.19
C THR A 69 -12.84 2.12 -15.63
N SER A 70 -11.61 2.00 -15.13
CA SER A 70 -10.50 2.89 -15.52
C SER A 70 -9.83 2.46 -16.83
N SER A 71 -8.93 3.32 -17.33
CA SER A 71 -8.11 3.04 -18.52
C SER A 71 -7.20 1.81 -18.39
N ILE A 72 -6.88 1.36 -17.17
CA ILE A 72 -6.03 0.19 -16.94
C ILE A 72 -6.84 -1.11 -16.82
N GLY A 73 -8.17 -1.02 -16.71
CA GLY A 73 -9.06 -2.18 -16.52
C GLY A 73 -8.84 -3.33 -17.52
N PRO A 74 -8.74 -3.08 -18.85
CA PRO A 74 -8.47 -4.14 -19.82
C PRO A 74 -7.16 -4.90 -19.54
N ARG A 75 -6.10 -4.18 -19.18
CA ARG A 75 -4.79 -4.77 -18.85
C ARG A 75 -4.88 -5.62 -17.59
N ILE A 76 -5.48 -5.09 -16.53
CA ILE A 76 -5.64 -5.78 -15.25
C ILE A 76 -6.46 -7.06 -15.42
N ARG A 77 -7.50 -7.05 -16.26
CA ARG A 77 -8.29 -8.25 -16.61
C ARG A 77 -7.45 -9.31 -17.32
N VAL A 78 -6.67 -8.92 -18.34
CA VAL A 78 -5.78 -9.86 -19.05
C VAL A 78 -4.74 -10.47 -18.10
N LEU A 79 -4.24 -9.66 -17.17
CA LEU A 79 -3.27 -10.12 -16.18
C LEU A 79 -3.90 -10.99 -15.07
N GLY A 80 -5.23 -11.08 -14.97
CA GLY A 80 -5.88 -11.84 -13.91
C GLY A 80 -5.56 -11.32 -12.50
N LEU A 81 -5.33 -10.02 -12.34
CA LEU A 81 -5.06 -9.44 -11.03
C LEU A 81 -6.35 -9.41 -10.19
N HIS A 82 -6.29 -10.01 -9.00
CA HIS A 82 -7.38 -10.05 -8.04
C HIS A 82 -7.18 -8.99 -6.95
N PHE A 83 -8.28 -8.45 -6.44
CA PHE A 83 -8.26 -7.56 -5.27
C PHE A 83 -8.86 -8.28 -4.07
N MET A 84 -8.40 -7.92 -2.88
CA MET A 84 -8.95 -8.37 -1.61
C MET A 84 -9.01 -7.22 -0.62
N VAL A 85 -9.86 -7.36 0.39
CA VAL A 85 -9.81 -6.52 1.60
C VAL A 85 -8.92 -7.23 2.60
N SER A 86 -8.04 -6.50 3.28
CA SER A 86 -7.15 -7.09 4.29
C SER A 86 -7.94 -7.81 5.40
N ALA A 87 -7.32 -8.74 6.10
CA ALA A 87 -8.00 -9.61 7.06
C ALA A 87 -8.64 -8.83 8.21
N PHE A 88 -7.97 -7.80 8.73
CA PHE A 88 -8.51 -7.00 9.83
C PHE A 88 -9.69 -6.15 9.35
N HIS A 89 -9.51 -5.39 8.26
CA HIS A 89 -10.54 -4.54 7.71
C HIS A 89 -11.72 -5.32 7.12
N GLY A 90 -11.47 -6.52 6.59
CA GLY A 90 -12.48 -7.37 5.97
C GLY A 90 -13.60 -7.74 6.94
N HIS A 91 -13.29 -7.98 8.21
CA HIS A 91 -14.30 -8.27 9.23
C HIS A 91 -15.24 -7.10 9.53
N ALA A 92 -14.84 -5.86 9.23
CA ALA A 92 -15.70 -4.68 9.38
C ALA A 92 -16.72 -4.54 8.22
N HIS A 93 -16.57 -5.30 7.14
CA HIS A 93 -17.46 -5.24 5.99
C HIS A 93 -18.68 -6.14 6.17
N ASN A 94 -19.74 -5.92 5.39
CA ASN A 94 -20.93 -6.79 5.43
C ASN A 94 -20.60 -8.23 5.01
N ARG A 95 -21.45 -9.19 5.40
CA ARG A 95 -21.21 -10.62 5.17
C ARG A 95 -20.98 -10.99 3.71
N LEU A 96 -21.72 -10.39 2.78
CA LEU A 96 -21.54 -10.67 1.34
C LEU A 96 -20.18 -10.20 0.85
N CYS A 97 -19.73 -9.03 1.30
CA CYS A 97 -18.40 -8.53 1.01
C CYS A 97 -17.31 -9.44 1.59
N GLN A 98 -17.48 -9.92 2.82
CA GLN A 98 -16.53 -10.85 3.43
C GLN A 98 -16.38 -12.13 2.59
N LEU A 99 -17.49 -12.74 2.18
CA LEU A 99 -17.47 -13.99 1.39
C LEU A 99 -16.82 -13.83 0.01
N GLY A 100 -16.84 -12.62 -0.58
CA GLY A 100 -16.26 -12.37 -1.90
C GLY A 100 -14.85 -11.77 -1.89
N TRP A 101 -14.43 -11.12 -0.80
CA TRP A 101 -13.24 -10.26 -0.79
C TRP A 101 -12.28 -10.49 0.37
N HIS A 102 -12.64 -11.31 1.37
CA HIS A 102 -11.75 -11.58 2.50
C HIS A 102 -10.71 -12.64 2.13
N PRO A 103 -9.42 -12.51 2.53
CA PRO A 103 -8.33 -13.41 2.13
C PRO A 103 -8.63 -14.89 2.40
N MET A 104 -9.25 -15.22 3.55
CA MET A 104 -9.69 -16.58 3.87
C MET A 104 -10.55 -17.28 2.79
N TYR A 105 -11.24 -16.53 1.93
CA TYR A 105 -12.09 -17.08 0.87
C TYR A 105 -11.50 -16.89 -0.54
N ILE A 106 -10.27 -16.38 -0.66
CA ILE A 106 -9.60 -16.14 -1.94
C ILE A 106 -8.40 -17.09 -2.04
N GLU A 107 -8.48 -18.00 -3.01
CA GLU A 107 -7.41 -18.95 -3.28
C GLU A 107 -6.11 -18.24 -3.73
N GLY A 108 -4.96 -18.78 -3.32
CA GLY A 108 -3.65 -18.23 -3.65
C GLY A 108 -3.14 -17.13 -2.70
N THR A 109 -3.95 -16.68 -1.73
CA THR A 109 -3.53 -15.67 -0.74
C THR A 109 -2.70 -16.23 0.41
N GLY A 110 -2.74 -17.55 0.64
CA GLY A 110 -2.00 -18.20 1.72
C GLY A 110 -2.37 -17.63 3.09
N ASN A 111 -1.36 -17.39 3.94
CA ASN A 111 -1.51 -16.74 5.25
C ASN A 111 -1.32 -15.21 5.18
N MET A 112 -1.52 -14.60 4.01
CA MET A 112 -1.35 -13.15 3.86
C MET A 112 -2.48 -12.40 4.56
N GLU A 113 -2.11 -11.57 5.53
CA GLU A 113 -3.06 -10.71 6.24
C GLU A 113 -3.48 -9.47 5.43
N GLY A 114 -2.65 -9.03 4.47
CA GLY A 114 -2.94 -7.83 3.67
C GLY A 114 -2.70 -6.51 4.37
N GLU A 115 -2.08 -6.52 5.56
CA GLU A 115 -1.81 -5.36 6.43
C GLU A 115 -0.36 -4.82 6.29
N GLY A 116 0.30 -5.08 5.17
CA GLY A 116 1.72 -4.77 5.02
C GLY A 116 2.03 -3.27 5.17
N CYS A 117 1.12 -2.41 4.72
CA CYS A 117 1.27 -0.96 4.76
C CYS A 117 1.15 -0.41 6.18
N GLU A 118 0.26 -0.98 6.99
CA GLU A 118 -0.05 -0.58 8.36
C GLU A 118 1.14 -0.82 9.27
N HIS A 119 1.88 -1.91 9.06
CA HIS A 119 3.13 -2.17 9.76
C HIS A 119 4.22 -1.14 9.41
N VAL A 120 4.31 -0.74 8.15
CA VAL A 120 5.25 0.31 7.73
C VAL A 120 4.83 1.66 8.30
N PHE A 121 3.54 2.00 8.25
CA PHE A 121 3.01 3.24 8.83
C PHE A 121 3.20 3.30 10.35
N SER A 122 3.10 2.16 11.03
CA SER A 122 3.43 2.07 12.46
C SER A 122 4.88 2.48 12.72
N ALA A 123 5.83 1.98 11.93
CA ALA A 123 7.25 2.35 12.03
C ALA A 123 7.50 3.84 11.71
N PHE A 124 6.76 4.40 10.75
CA PHE A 124 6.89 5.82 10.38
C PHE A 124 6.57 6.78 11.54
N ASN A 125 5.84 6.34 12.57
CA ASN A 125 5.60 7.16 13.76
C ASN A 125 6.89 7.61 14.44
N GLU A 126 7.99 6.87 14.29
CA GLU A 126 9.31 7.25 14.80
C GLU A 126 9.83 8.55 14.15
N LEU A 127 9.49 8.79 12.88
CA LEU A 127 9.87 10.01 12.14
C LEU A 127 9.02 11.22 12.52
N ALA A 128 7.84 11.02 13.10
CA ALA A 128 6.88 12.09 13.32
C ALA A 128 7.44 13.22 14.21
N ARG A 129 8.34 12.88 15.15
CA ARG A 129 8.97 13.88 16.03
C ARG A 129 10.04 14.70 15.33
N SER A 130 10.90 14.06 14.51
CA SER A 130 12.02 14.73 13.86
C SER A 130 11.59 15.52 12.61
N THR A 131 10.53 15.09 11.93
CA THR A 131 10.09 15.70 10.67
C THR A 131 8.98 16.75 10.82
N ARG A 132 8.35 16.88 12.00
CA ARG A 132 7.25 17.83 12.25
C ARG A 132 7.54 19.28 11.85
N HIS A 133 8.78 19.72 12.03
CA HIS A 133 9.22 21.08 11.73
C HIS A 133 10.26 21.13 10.60
N ALA A 134 10.49 19.99 9.94
CA ALA A 134 11.41 19.91 8.83
C ALA A 134 10.80 20.62 7.60
N THR A 135 11.67 21.13 6.72
CA THR A 135 11.19 21.54 5.40
C THR A 135 10.72 20.31 4.63
N ARG A 136 9.85 20.51 3.64
CA ARG A 136 9.38 19.45 2.73
C ARG A 136 10.50 18.54 2.22
N PHE A 137 11.59 19.16 1.76
CA PHE A 137 12.74 18.42 1.26
C PHE A 137 13.34 17.48 2.32
N HIS A 138 13.57 17.98 3.53
CA HIS A 138 14.14 17.16 4.61
C HIS A 138 13.15 16.12 5.14
N GLN A 139 11.84 16.41 5.11
CA GLN A 139 10.81 15.43 5.43
C GLN A 139 10.82 14.27 4.43
N HIS A 140 10.86 14.56 3.12
CA HIS A 140 10.98 13.53 2.09
C HIS A 140 12.27 12.74 2.22
N GLN A 141 13.40 13.42 2.43
CA GLN A 141 14.69 12.76 2.62
C GLN A 141 14.66 11.80 3.82
N ALA A 142 14.08 12.22 4.95
CA ALA A 142 13.96 11.37 6.14
C ALA A 142 13.06 10.15 5.89
N ILE A 143 11.95 10.33 5.17
CA ILE A 143 11.04 9.23 4.81
C ILE A 143 11.71 8.25 3.84
N GLU A 144 12.41 8.75 2.82
CA GLU A 144 13.15 7.91 1.87
C GLU A 144 14.24 7.09 2.57
N GLN A 145 15.01 7.72 3.47
CA GLN A 145 16.03 7.03 4.26
C GLN A 145 15.41 5.96 5.18
N HIS A 146 14.29 6.27 5.82
CA HIS A 146 13.61 5.31 6.68
C HIS A 146 13.03 4.12 5.89
N ILE A 147 12.47 4.35 4.70
CA ILE A 147 12.03 3.27 3.80
C ILE A 147 13.22 2.41 3.37
N ALA A 148 14.35 3.01 3.02
CA ALA A 148 15.55 2.29 2.62
C ALA A 148 16.06 1.40 3.76
N PHE A 149 16.13 1.95 4.98
CA PHE A 149 16.52 1.20 6.17
C PHE A 149 15.54 0.07 6.48
N TRP A 150 14.23 0.36 6.47
CA TRP A 150 13.19 -0.65 6.65
C TRP A 150 13.33 -1.82 5.67
N ASN A 151 13.52 -1.52 4.37
CA ASN A 151 13.70 -2.55 3.36
C ASN A 151 15.00 -3.36 3.58
N GLN A 152 16.08 -2.71 4.02
CA GLN A 152 17.33 -3.39 4.37
C GLN A 152 17.13 -4.36 5.54
N ASP A 153 16.46 -3.93 6.61
CA ASP A 153 16.14 -4.79 7.76
C ASP A 153 15.27 -5.97 7.34
N LYS A 154 14.27 -5.75 6.48
CA LYS A 154 13.47 -6.86 5.93
C LYS A 154 14.32 -7.82 5.10
N TYR A 155 15.26 -7.31 4.31
CA TYR A 155 16.17 -8.13 3.52
C TYR A 155 17.06 -9.02 4.39
N GLU A 156 17.64 -8.46 5.44
CA GLU A 156 18.46 -9.20 6.39
C GLU A 156 17.64 -10.27 7.12
N ALA A 157 16.40 -9.94 7.50
CA ALA A 157 15.48 -10.85 8.16
C ALA A 157 14.95 -11.98 7.25
N LEU A 158 14.93 -11.82 5.92
CA LEU A 158 14.52 -12.88 4.99
C LEU A 158 15.38 -14.14 5.14
N SER A 159 16.66 -13.98 5.48
CA SER A 159 17.60 -15.09 5.62
C SER A 159 17.40 -15.94 6.89
N MET A 160 16.61 -15.45 7.85
CA MET A 160 16.42 -16.12 9.14
C MET A 160 15.32 -17.19 9.13
N TYR A 161 14.47 -17.22 8.10
CA TYR A 161 13.42 -18.23 7.96
C TYR A 161 13.80 -19.17 6.82
N ARG A 162 14.47 -20.29 7.17
CA ARG A 162 14.48 -21.47 6.30
C ARG A 162 13.03 -21.92 6.14
N SER A 163 12.57 -21.96 4.89
CA SER A 163 11.29 -22.55 4.50
C SER A 163 11.14 -23.94 5.16
N TYR A 164 10.08 -24.09 5.94
CA TYR A 164 9.55 -25.41 6.32
C TYR A 164 8.75 -25.98 5.16
#